data_AF-A0A0G0BPN4-F1
#
_entry.id   AF-A0A0G0BPN4-F1
#
_cell.length_a   1.000
_cell.length_b   1.000
_cell.length_c   1.000
_cell.angle_alpha   90.00
_cell.angle_beta   90.00
_cell.angle_gamma   90.00
#
_symmetry.space_group_name_H-M   'P 1'
#
loop_
_entity.id
_entity.type
_entity.pdbx_description
1 polymer ?
#
loop_
_entity_poly.entity_id
_entity_poly.type
_entity_poly.pdbx_seq_one_letter_code
_entity_poly.pdbx_strand_id
1 'polypeptide(L)'
;MLGMSLRPRQIMACRCEICSSYLTEGHTEDCPVGKLDHLRDLQVHIPCPKCNDGRISINMSDFYECRACHMQFTCGDWADSDSPEQVCLDDPHRDDLVICHVLVAPGKGNFKYDETIESLRRQIEESHNKR
;
A
#
# COMPACT_ATOMS: atom_id res chain seq x y z
N MET A 1 -51.19 16.52 17.36
CA MET A 1 -50.07 15.66 17.79
C MET A 1 -49.78 14.67 16.67
N LEU A 2 -48.77 14.94 15.85
CA LEU A 2 -48.34 14.06 14.76
C LEU A 2 -47.17 13.22 15.26
N GLY A 3 -47.41 11.94 15.52
CA GLY A 3 -46.36 10.98 15.87
C GLY A 3 -45.53 10.64 14.64
N MET A 4 -44.34 11.25 14.53
CA MET A 4 -43.35 10.83 13.54
C MET A 4 -42.71 9.52 14.02
N SER A 5 -43.19 8.41 13.47
CA SER A 5 -42.57 7.10 13.60
C SER A 5 -41.24 7.10 12.82
N LEU A 6 -40.14 7.43 13.49
CA LEU A 6 -38.80 7.20 12.98
C LEU A 6 -38.59 5.68 12.87
N ARG A 7 -38.74 5.14 11.66
CA ARG A 7 -38.30 3.77 11.38
C ARG A 7 -36.79 3.72 11.62
N PRO A 8 -36.27 2.76 12.41
CA PRO A 8 -34.83 2.58 12.52
C PRO A 8 -34.32 2.25 11.11
N ARG A 9 -33.40 3.07 10.59
CA ARG A 9 -32.58 2.64 9.45
C ARG A 9 -31.83 1.40 9.94
N GLN A 10 -32.24 0.22 9.47
CA GLN A 10 -31.42 -0.98 9.63
C GLN A 10 -30.05 -0.65 9.03
N ILE A 11 -29.05 -0.48 9.88
CA ILE A 11 -27.66 -0.46 9.47
C ILE A 11 -27.42 -1.87 8.94
N MET A 12 -27.44 -2.04 7.61
CA MET A 12 -27.01 -3.30 7.00
C MET A 12 -25.55 -3.48 7.39
N ALA A 13 -25.30 -4.36 8.36
CA ALA A 13 -23.96 -4.71 8.74
C ALA A 13 -23.34 -5.45 7.54
N CYS A 14 -22.49 -4.76 6.77
CA CYS A 14 -21.76 -5.42 5.70
C CYS A 14 -20.85 -6.47 6.35
N ARG A 15 -20.96 -7.69 5.84
CA ARG A 15 -20.21 -8.84 6.33
C ARG A 15 -19.14 -9.18 5.29
N CYS A 16 -17.91 -9.42 5.72
CA CYS A 16 -16.89 -9.93 4.83
C CYS A 16 -17.36 -11.26 4.27
N GLU A 17 -17.36 -11.39 2.94
CA GLU A 17 -17.78 -12.61 2.29
C GLU A 17 -16.84 -13.77 2.62
N ILE A 18 -15.57 -13.53 2.94
CA ILE A 18 -14.61 -14.61 3.18
C ILE A 18 -14.61 -15.06 4.64
N CYS A 19 -14.26 -14.17 5.58
CA CYS A 19 -14.19 -14.55 7.00
C CYS A 19 -15.52 -14.41 7.73
N SER A 20 -16.57 -13.91 7.08
CA SER A 20 -17.88 -13.78 7.72
C SER A 20 -17.89 -12.84 8.94
N SER A 21 -16.86 -12.00 9.12
CA SER A 21 -16.83 -10.96 10.15
C SER A 21 -17.62 -9.73 9.71
N TYR A 22 -18.19 -9.00 10.66
CA TYR A 22 -18.83 -7.71 10.38
C TYR A 22 -17.78 -6.60 10.29
N LEU A 23 -18.03 -5.58 9.45
CA LEU A 23 -17.15 -4.40 9.34
C LEU A 23 -16.83 -3.75 10.70
N THR A 24 -17.77 -3.78 11.64
CA THR A 24 -17.60 -3.21 12.99
C THR A 24 -16.63 -3.98 13.87
N GLU A 25 -16.38 -5.25 13.58
CA GLU A 25 -15.53 -6.15 14.38
C GLU A 25 -14.13 -6.29 13.77
N GLY A 26 -13.95 -5.87 12.52
CA GLY A 26 -12.73 -6.11 11.75
C GLY A 26 -12.65 -7.55 11.21
N HIS A 27 -11.67 -7.79 10.34
CA HIS A 27 -11.43 -9.12 9.80
C HIS A 27 -10.80 -10.06 10.85
N THR A 28 -11.03 -11.36 10.72
CA THR A 28 -10.23 -12.35 11.48
C THR A 28 -8.76 -12.27 11.07
N GLU A 29 -7.85 -12.63 11.98
CA GLU A 29 -6.39 -12.59 11.75
C GLU A 29 -5.97 -13.34 10.47
N ASP A 30 -6.67 -14.43 10.15
CA ASP A 30 -6.38 -15.26 8.98
C ASP A 30 -7.16 -14.90 7.71
N CYS A 31 -8.02 -13.89 7.76
CA CYS A 31 -8.77 -13.46 6.58
C CYS A 31 -7.82 -12.90 5.52
N PRO A 32 -7.81 -13.45 4.28
CA PRO A 32 -6.95 -12.93 3.23
C PRO A 32 -7.33 -11.51 2.80
N VAL A 33 -8.59 -11.10 2.98
CA VAL A 33 -9.04 -9.71 2.75
C VAL A 33 -8.40 -8.78 3.77
N GLY A 34 -8.49 -9.11 5.06
CA GLY A 34 -7.86 -8.31 6.12
C GLY A 34 -6.35 -8.20 5.97
N LYS A 35 -5.67 -9.30 5.59
CA LYS A 35 -4.24 -9.29 5.28
C LYS A 35 -3.92 -8.40 4.06
N LEU A 36 -4.75 -8.43 3.01
CA LEU A 36 -4.55 -7.60 1.83
C LEU A 36 -4.75 -6.11 2.12
N ASP A 37 -5.78 -5.76 2.91
CA ASP A 37 -6.04 -4.38 3.29
C ASP A 37 -4.90 -3.84 4.17
N HIS A 38 -4.42 -4.62 5.14
CA HIS A 38 -3.24 -4.26 5.91
C HIS A 38 -2.00 -4.02 5.03
N LEU A 39 -1.75 -4.89 4.04
CA LEU A 39 -0.64 -4.69 3.11
C LEU A 39 -0.82 -3.45 2.22
N ARG A 40 -2.06 -3.08 1.88
CA ARG A 40 -2.35 -1.83 1.15
C ARG A 40 -2.14 -0.61 2.02
N ASP A 41 -2.48 -0.66 3.30
CA ASP A 41 -2.24 0.44 4.24
C ASP A 41 -0.73 0.70 4.42
N LEU A 42 0.09 -0.34 4.31
CA LEU A 42 1.55 -0.22 4.27
C LEU A 42 2.09 0.33 2.94
N GLN A 43 1.29 0.34 1.87
CA GLN A 43 1.70 0.94 0.59
C GLN A 43 1.49 2.44 0.64
N VAL A 44 2.58 3.13 0.91
CA VAL A 44 2.58 4.59 0.96
C VAL A 44 2.42 5.21 -0.41
N HIS A 45 1.55 6.21 -0.49
CA HIS A 45 1.41 7.05 -1.68
C HIS A 45 2.43 8.18 -1.69
N ILE A 46 3.67 7.85 -2.06
CA ILE A 46 4.73 8.85 -2.22
C ILE A 46 4.80 9.26 -3.71
N PRO A 47 4.62 10.55 -4.05
CA PRO A 47 4.68 11.03 -5.42
C PRO A 47 6.09 10.91 -5.99
N CYS A 48 6.18 10.37 -7.21
CA CYS A 48 7.46 10.28 -7.90
C CYS A 48 7.86 11.64 -8.48
N PRO A 49 9.05 12.17 -8.19
CA PRO A 49 9.49 13.46 -8.73
C PRO A 49 9.63 13.47 -10.26
N LYS A 50 9.79 12.30 -10.90
CA LYS A 50 9.93 12.19 -12.35
C LYS A 50 8.60 12.06 -13.10
N CYS A 51 7.70 11.19 -12.62
CA CYS A 51 6.49 10.79 -13.36
C CYS A 51 5.18 11.04 -12.60
N ASN A 52 5.25 11.48 -11.35
CA ASN A 52 4.11 11.82 -10.49
C ASN A 52 3.08 10.70 -10.25
N ASP A 53 3.45 9.43 -10.49
CA ASP A 53 2.53 8.27 -10.39
C ASP A 53 2.06 7.93 -8.96
N GLY A 54 2.59 8.61 -7.92
CA GLY A 54 2.12 8.43 -6.54
C GLY A 54 2.43 7.07 -5.91
N ARG A 55 3.33 6.28 -6.51
CA ARG A 55 3.61 4.89 -6.15
C ARG A 55 5.10 4.60 -6.01
N ILE A 56 5.79 5.38 -5.18
CA ILE A 56 7.11 4.99 -4.70
C ILE A 56 6.95 3.99 -3.54
N SER A 57 7.74 2.94 -3.52
CA SER A 57 7.78 1.94 -2.44
C SER A 57 9.21 1.49 -2.17
N ILE A 58 9.47 0.93 -0.99
CA ILE A 58 10.76 0.32 -0.69
C ILE A 58 10.87 -1.03 -1.43
N ASN A 59 11.93 -1.21 -2.22
CA ASN A 59 12.20 -2.43 -2.95
C ASN A 59 12.96 -3.47 -2.09
N MET A 60 13.26 -4.65 -2.63
CA MET A 60 13.98 -5.69 -1.87
C MET A 60 15.43 -5.34 -1.50
N SER A 61 15.98 -4.25 -2.06
CA SER A 61 17.32 -3.75 -1.76
C SER A 61 17.30 -2.57 -0.79
N ASP A 62 16.17 -2.34 -0.11
CA ASP A 62 15.96 -1.25 0.84
C ASP A 62 16.10 0.16 0.24
N PHE A 63 15.90 0.29 -1.08
CA PHE A 63 15.83 1.58 -1.77
C PHE A 63 14.39 1.99 -2.03
N TYR A 64 14.12 3.30 -2.00
CA TYR A 64 12.87 3.83 -2.53
C TYR A 64 12.90 3.67 -4.05
N GLU A 65 11.86 3.09 -4.63
CA GLU A 65 11.75 2.88 -6.07
C GLU A 65 10.34 3.24 -6.54
N CYS A 66 10.27 4.04 -7.61
CA CYS A 66 9.00 4.31 -8.28
C CYS A 66 8.52 3.08 -9.06
N ARG A 67 7.33 2.58 -8.75
CA ARG A 67 6.73 1.41 -9.42
C ARG A 67 6.44 1.62 -10.90
N ALA A 68 6.28 2.86 -11.38
CA ALA A 68 5.96 3.14 -12.78
C ALA A 68 7.19 3.37 -13.66
N CYS A 69 8.18 4.13 -13.18
CA CYS A 69 9.35 4.51 -13.98
C CYS A 69 10.66 3.89 -13.52
N HIS A 70 10.64 3.11 -12.44
CA HIS A 70 11.80 2.44 -11.82
C HIS A 70 12.96 3.37 -11.45
N MET A 71 12.69 4.67 -11.29
CA MET A 71 13.66 5.59 -10.68
C MET A 71 13.86 5.20 -9.22
N GLN A 72 15.12 5.08 -8.82
CA GLN A 72 15.51 4.69 -7.46
C GLN A 72 16.12 5.86 -6.69
N PHE A 73 15.91 5.83 -5.38
CA PHE A 73 16.42 6.82 -4.44
C PHE A 73 16.98 6.12 -3.20
N THR A 74 18.09 6.63 -2.70
CA THR A 74 18.66 6.22 -1.42
C THR A 74 18.73 7.39 -0.47
N CYS A 75 18.42 7.17 0.80
CA CYS A 75 18.49 8.20 1.84
C CYS A 75 19.62 7.89 2.85
N GLY A 76 20.48 6.92 2.53
CA GLY A 76 21.68 6.58 3.29
C GLY A 76 22.96 6.76 2.47
N ASP A 77 24.10 6.37 3.06
CA ASP A 77 25.46 6.59 2.52
C ASP A 77 25.79 5.79 1.24
N TRP A 78 24.80 5.12 0.65
CA TRP A 78 24.89 4.50 -0.68
C TRP A 78 24.87 5.53 -1.82
N ALA A 79 24.75 6.81 -1.49
CA ALA A 79 25.01 7.89 -2.41
C ALA A 79 26.50 7.90 -2.74
N ASP A 80 26.90 7.19 -3.80
CA ASP A 80 28.21 7.39 -4.38
C ASP A 80 28.41 8.88 -4.68
N SER A 81 29.66 9.35 -4.64
CA SER A 81 30.06 10.74 -4.91
C SER A 81 29.58 11.28 -6.27
N ASP A 82 29.11 10.39 -7.15
CA ASP A 82 28.61 10.67 -8.49
C ASP A 82 27.07 10.70 -8.59
N SER A 83 26.33 10.62 -7.46
CA SER A 83 24.88 10.79 -7.46
C SER A 83 24.50 12.25 -7.76
N PRO A 84 23.92 12.55 -8.93
CA PRO A 84 23.93 13.92 -9.47
C PRO A 84 22.80 14.81 -8.92
N GLU A 85 21.79 14.23 -8.28
CA GLU A 85 20.56 14.94 -7.92
C GLU A 85 20.02 14.46 -6.55
N GLN A 86 19.66 15.44 -5.71
CA GLN A 86 18.94 15.23 -4.46
C GLN A 86 17.47 15.58 -4.65
N VAL A 87 16.59 14.78 -4.05
CA VAL A 87 15.15 15.00 -4.04
C VAL A 87 14.62 14.91 -2.61
N CYS A 88 13.53 15.62 -2.35
CA CYS A 88 12.79 15.49 -1.10
C CYS A 88 11.56 14.62 -1.36
N LEU A 89 11.40 13.54 -0.59
CA LEU A 89 10.22 12.69 -0.61
C LEU A 89 9.36 13.02 0.62
N ASP A 90 8.08 13.23 0.38
CA ASP A 90 7.07 13.39 1.43
C ASP A 90 6.52 12.00 1.79
N ASP A 91 7.21 11.32 2.70
CA ASP A 91 6.83 9.99 3.19
C ASP A 91 5.95 10.16 4.44
N PRO A 92 4.63 9.90 4.39
CA PRO A 92 3.74 10.01 5.54
C PRO A 92 4.04 9.01 6.68
N HIS A 93 4.97 8.07 6.52
CA HIS A 93 5.48 7.26 7.64
C HIS A 93 6.66 7.91 8.38
N ARG A 94 7.11 9.09 7.94
CA ARG A 94 8.14 9.89 8.56
C ARG A 94 7.56 11.22 9.01
N ASP A 95 8.07 11.74 10.13
CA ASP A 95 7.61 13.01 10.70
C ASP A 95 8.07 14.23 9.87
N ASP A 96 9.13 14.05 9.07
CA ASP A 96 9.79 15.08 8.27
C ASP A 96 10.03 14.63 6.82
N LEU A 97 10.28 15.60 5.93
CA LEU A 97 10.70 15.35 4.55
C LEU A 97 11.97 14.49 4.51
N VAL A 98 11.93 13.44 3.69
CA VAL A 98 13.07 12.53 3.52
C VAL A 98 13.94 13.03 2.37
N ILE A 99 15.17 13.44 2.67
CA ILE A 99 16.14 13.83 1.65
C ILE A 99 16.81 12.57 1.12
N CYS A 100 16.69 12.33 -0.19
CA CYS A 100 17.24 11.15 -0.85
C CYS A 100 18.02 11.55 -2.11
N HIS A 101 19.03 10.76 -2.44
CA HIS A 101 19.82 10.89 -3.65
C HIS A 101 19.24 9.98 -4.73
N VAL A 102 19.15 10.51 -5.96
CA VAL A 102 18.75 9.72 -7.13
C VAL A 102 19.89 8.78 -7.50
N LEU A 103 19.60 7.48 -7.56
CA LEU A 103 20.55 6.49 -8.04
C LEU A 103 20.58 6.49 -9.58
N VAL A 104 21.79 6.42 -10.15
CA VAL A 104 21.99 6.37 -11.60
C VAL A 104 21.40 5.10 -12.21
N ALA A 105 21.52 3.98 -11.49
CA ALA A 105 20.96 2.71 -11.92
C ALA A 105 19.45 2.65 -11.63
N PRO A 106 18.60 2.33 -12.64
CA PRO A 106 17.19 2.10 -12.40
C PRO A 106 16.98 0.83 -11.58
N GLY A 107 15.83 0.79 -10.92
CA GLY A 107 15.38 -0.35 -10.14
C GLY A 107 14.94 -1.51 -11.00
N LYS A 108 14.74 -2.65 -10.34
CA LYS A 108 14.38 -3.91 -11.00
C LYS A 108 12.88 -4.20 -10.92
N GLY A 109 12.11 -3.38 -10.21
CA GLY A 109 10.70 -3.60 -9.97
C GLY A 109 10.40 -4.72 -8.98
N ASN A 110 11.38 -5.11 -8.14
CA ASN A 110 11.21 -6.19 -7.19
C ASN A 110 10.81 -5.65 -5.82
N PHE A 111 9.53 -5.78 -5.46
CA PHE A 111 8.99 -5.26 -4.21
C PHE A 111 8.58 -6.39 -3.26
N LYS A 112 8.92 -6.25 -1.98
CA LYS A 112 8.82 -7.30 -0.95
C LYS A 112 7.42 -7.93 -0.81
N TYR A 113 6.37 -7.16 -1.09
CA TYR A 113 4.99 -7.60 -0.84
C TYR A 113 4.23 -8.00 -2.10
N ASP A 114 4.80 -7.86 -3.30
CA ASP A 114 4.04 -8.07 -4.54
C ASP A 114 3.58 -9.52 -4.70
N GLU A 115 4.48 -10.48 -4.50
CA GLU A 115 4.13 -11.92 -4.53
C GLU A 115 3.09 -12.30 -3.47
N THR A 116 3.18 -11.69 -2.28
CA THR A 116 2.23 -11.94 -1.19
C THR A 116 0.86 -11.38 -1.54
N ILE A 117 0.80 -10.17 -2.11
CA ILE A 117 -0.44 -9.53 -2.55
C ILE A 117 -1.11 -10.33 -3.66
N GLU A 118 -0.34 -10.82 -4.64
CA GLU A 118 -0.87 -11.67 -5.71
C GLU A 118 -1.41 -12.99 -5.16
N SER A 119 -0.69 -13.62 -4.24
CA SER A 119 -1.15 -14.84 -3.56
C SER A 119 -2.45 -14.63 -2.80
N LEU A 120 -2.58 -13.53 -2.05
CA LEU A 120 -3.81 -13.18 -1.32
C LEU A 120 -4.99 -12.90 -2.26
N ARG A 121 -4.76 -12.18 -3.38
CA ARG A 121 -5.79 -11.96 -4.40
C ARG A 121 -6.30 -13.27 -4.99
N ARG A 122 -5.39 -14.19 -5.31
CA ARG A 122 -5.77 -15.53 -5.81
C ARG A 122 -6.59 -16.32 -4.79
N GLN A 123 -6.20 -16.30 -3.51
CA GLN A 123 -6.97 -16.96 -2.44
C GLN A 123 -8.39 -16.39 -2.30
N ILE A 124 -8.54 -15.06 -2.45
CA ILE A 124 -9.85 -14.39 -2.43
C ILE A 124 -10.70 -14.86 -3.62
N GLU A 125 -10.17 -14.84 -4.84
CA GLU A 125 -10.86 -15.29 -6.05
C GLU A 125 -11.29 -16.76 -5.97
N GLU A 126 -10.40 -17.65 -5.51
CA GLU A 126 -10.71 -19.06 -5.30
C GLU A 126 -11.82 -19.28 -4.26
N SER A 127 -11.89 -18.41 -3.24
CA SER A 127 -12.94 -18.47 -2.21
C SER A 127 -14.30 -18.03 -2.74
N HIS A 128 -14.33 -17.07 -3.68
CA HIS A 128 -15.56 -16.67 -4.37
C HIS A 128 -16.05 -17.76 -5.33
N ASN A 129 -15.15 -18.44 -6.05
CA ASN A 129 -15.51 -19.47 -7.03
C ASN A 129 -16.00 -20.80 -6.42
N LYS A 130 -15.83 -21.00 -5.10
CA LYS A 130 -16.31 -22.18 -4.37
C LYS A 130 -17.75 -22.06 -3.84
N ARG A 131 -18.41 -20.93 -4.09
CA ARG A 131 -19.80 -20.65 -3.71
C ARG A 131 -20.74 -20.83 -4.89
#